data_AF-A0A381N6Z2-F1
#
_entry.id   AF-A0A381N6Z2-F1
#
_cell.length_a   1.000
_cell.length_b   1.000
_cell.length_c   1.000
_cell.angle_alpha   90.00
_cell.angle_beta   90.00
_cell.angle_gamma   90.00
#
_symmetry.space_group_name_H-M   'P 1'
#
loop_
_entity.id
_entity.type
_entity.pdbx_description
1 polymer ?
#
loop_
_entity_poly.entity_id
_entity_poly.type
_entity_poly.pdbx_seq_one_letter_code
_entity_poly.pdbx_strand_id
1 'polypeptide(L)'
;MTNNQAVKEIIDPVSIRSARGPRSRKWMAWVNKGLAAGIHRSVFDTLFDREDLLDGARRATGFQDFGSLDFLEPLDLILEGFDQTSALNPVGRIAARWYLMRLLCNRLRFEAIWQNNLRVATQNVSRPIFILGLPRTGSTLLHEVLALHPA
;
A
#
# COMPACT_ATOMS: atom_id res chain seq x y z
N MET A 1 -20.05 -39.26 -1.06
CA MET A 1 -20.00 -38.18 -2.06
C MET A 1 -21.12 -37.19 -1.73
N THR A 2 -20.82 -36.13 -0.95
CA THR A 2 -21.59 -34.87 -0.77
C THR A 2 -20.99 -34.11 0.43
N ASN A 3 -19.84 -33.45 0.24
CA ASN A 3 -19.34 -32.46 1.21
C ASN A 3 -18.41 -31.42 0.54
N ASN A 4 -18.85 -30.89 -0.61
CA ASN A 4 -18.11 -29.84 -1.33
C ASN A 4 -19.01 -28.73 -1.89
N GLN A 5 -20.30 -28.73 -1.53
CA GLN A 5 -21.24 -27.65 -1.87
C GLN A 5 -21.35 -26.61 -0.76
N ALA A 6 -21.22 -26.99 0.52
CA ALA A 6 -21.27 -26.05 1.65
C ALA A 6 -20.04 -25.13 1.75
N VAL A 7 -18.87 -25.56 1.28
CA VAL A 7 -17.65 -24.72 1.24
C VAL A 7 -17.69 -23.72 0.08
N LYS A 8 -18.50 -23.98 -0.96
CA LYS A 8 -18.61 -23.12 -2.14
C LYS A 8 -19.53 -21.92 -1.92
N GLU A 9 -20.43 -21.98 -0.95
CA GLU A 9 -21.33 -20.87 -0.58
C GLU A 9 -20.69 -19.86 0.41
N ILE A 10 -19.59 -20.22 1.09
CA ILE A 10 -18.89 -19.31 2.01
C ILE A 10 -17.98 -18.33 1.24
N ILE A 11 -17.62 -18.67 -0.01
CA ILE A 11 -16.78 -17.86 -0.90
C ILE A 11 -17.66 -17.28 -2.03
N ASP A 12 -18.82 -16.73 -1.68
CA ASP A 12 -19.48 -15.79 -2.59
C ASP A 12 -18.73 -14.46 -2.51
N PRO A 13 -18.07 -14.03 -3.61
CA PRO A 13 -17.32 -12.81 -3.61
C PRO A 13 -18.29 -11.67 -3.37
N VAL A 14 -17.97 -10.85 -2.37
CA VAL A 14 -18.52 -9.51 -2.16
C VAL A 14 -18.86 -8.92 -3.54
N SER A 15 -20.15 -8.85 -3.84
CA SER A 15 -20.66 -8.13 -5.00
C SER A 15 -20.15 -6.70 -4.87
N ILE A 16 -19.06 -6.40 -5.57
CA ILE A 16 -18.56 -5.04 -5.72
C ILE A 16 -19.60 -4.35 -6.59
N ARG A 17 -20.68 -3.88 -5.95
CA ARG A 17 -21.50 -2.79 -6.46
C ARG A 17 -20.51 -1.74 -6.90
N SER A 18 -20.47 -1.49 -8.22
CA SER A 18 -19.69 -0.45 -8.86
C SER A 18 -19.58 0.76 -7.94
N ALA A 19 -18.42 0.91 -7.30
CA ALA A 19 -18.14 2.06 -6.47
C ALA A 19 -18.20 3.24 -7.43
N ARG A 20 -19.33 3.98 -7.42
CA ARG A 20 -19.46 5.23 -8.15
C ARG A 20 -18.26 6.08 -7.74
N GLY A 21 -17.34 6.28 -8.67
CA GLY A 21 -16.12 7.02 -8.44
C GLY A 21 -16.41 8.38 -7.81
N PRO A 22 -15.47 8.93 -7.02
CA PRO A 22 -15.70 10.20 -6.35
C PRO A 22 -16.12 11.25 -7.37
N ARG A 23 -17.15 12.05 -7.05
CA ARG A 23 -17.57 13.24 -7.83
C ARG A 23 -16.33 14.11 -8.01
N SER A 24 -15.63 13.93 -9.13
CA SER A 24 -14.36 14.61 -9.36
C SER A 24 -14.65 16.10 -9.44
N ARG A 25 -13.93 16.92 -8.64
CA ARG A 25 -13.99 18.37 -8.83
C ARG A 25 -13.61 18.63 -10.29
N LYS A 26 -14.38 19.46 -11.00
CA LYS A 26 -14.24 19.67 -12.45
C LYS A 26 -12.80 19.95 -12.91
N TRP A 27 -11.97 20.56 -12.05
CA TRP A 27 -10.55 20.78 -12.30
C TRP A 27 -9.72 19.48 -12.38
N MET A 28 -10.01 18.46 -11.57
CA MET A 28 -9.32 17.15 -11.62
C MET A 28 -9.65 16.40 -12.90
N ALA A 29 -10.89 16.49 -13.37
CA ALA A 29 -11.28 15.92 -14.65
C ALA A 29 -10.51 16.59 -15.81
N TRP A 30 -10.31 17.91 -15.72
CA TRP A 30 -9.50 18.66 -16.68
C TRP A 30 -8.02 18.23 -16.64
N VAL A 31 -7.42 18.11 -15.44
CA VAL A 31 -6.03 17.64 -15.28
C VAL A 31 -5.85 16.22 -15.81
N ASN A 32 -6.74 15.29 -15.46
CA ASN A 32 -6.70 13.92 -15.95
C ASN A 32 -6.81 13.86 -17.48
N LYS A 33 -7.70 14.68 -18.07
CA LYS A 33 -7.86 14.75 -19.53
C LYS A 33 -6.63 15.33 -20.22
N GLY A 34 -6.00 16.35 -19.63
CA GLY A 34 -4.75 16.92 -20.13
C GLY A 34 -3.59 15.94 -20.07
N LEU A 35 -3.41 15.23 -18.96
CA LEU A 35 -2.38 14.20 -18.81
C LEU A 35 -2.60 13.02 -19.76
N ALA A 36 -3.85 12.55 -19.90
CA ALA A 36 -4.17 11.44 -20.82
C ALA A 36 -4.05 11.81 -22.31
N ALA A 37 -4.16 13.09 -22.66
CA ALA A 37 -4.02 13.56 -24.04
C ALA A 37 -2.55 13.73 -24.47
N GLY A 38 -1.64 13.99 -23.52
CA GLY A 38 -0.22 14.25 -23.80
C GLY A 38 0.74 13.10 -23.49
N ILE A 39 0.31 12.10 -22.71
CA ILE A 39 1.16 10.99 -22.26
C ILE A 39 0.58 9.68 -22.78
N HIS A 40 1.36 8.95 -23.58
CA HIS A 40 0.95 7.65 -24.11
C HIS A 40 0.70 6.66 -22.96
N ARG A 41 -0.35 5.84 -23.10
CA ARG A 41 -0.77 4.86 -22.07
C ARG A 41 0.37 3.97 -21.58
N SER A 42 1.29 3.62 -22.47
CA SER A 42 2.47 2.80 -22.15
C SER A 42 3.41 3.40 -21.11
N VAL A 43 3.43 4.73 -20.94
CA VAL A 43 4.23 5.39 -19.87
C VAL A 43 3.65 5.09 -18.50
N PHE A 44 2.34 4.83 -18.42
CA PHE A 44 1.68 4.47 -17.17
C PHE A 44 1.74 2.97 -16.86
N ASP A 45 2.05 2.14 -17.87
CA ASP A 45 2.22 0.70 -17.70
C ASP A 45 3.59 0.37 -17.07
N THR A 46 4.62 1.18 -17.34
CA THR A 46 5.93 1.04 -16.68
C THR A 46 5.95 1.50 -15.23
N LEU A 47 4.90 2.19 -14.75
CA LEU A 47 4.85 2.69 -13.37
C LEU A 47 4.71 1.57 -12.32
N PHE A 48 4.25 0.40 -12.73
CA PHE A 48 3.98 -0.74 -11.86
C PHE A 48 4.88 -1.95 -12.17
N ASP A 49 5.98 -1.72 -12.87
CA ASP A 49 7.03 -2.73 -13.00
C ASP A 49 7.72 -2.96 -11.63
N ARG A 50 7.76 -4.23 -11.19
CA ARG A 50 8.26 -4.60 -9.87
C ARG A 50 9.74 -4.26 -9.75
N GLU A 51 10.53 -4.67 -10.73
CA GLU A 51 11.97 -4.51 -10.72
C GLU A 51 12.36 -3.02 -10.72
N ASP A 52 11.69 -2.18 -11.50
CA ASP A 52 11.89 -0.73 -11.49
C ASP A 52 11.53 -0.09 -10.12
N LEU A 53 10.47 -0.57 -9.46
CA LEU A 53 10.12 -0.11 -8.11
C LEU A 53 11.18 -0.48 -7.06
N LEU A 54 11.68 -1.73 -7.11
CA LEU A 54 12.72 -2.21 -6.20
C LEU A 54 14.03 -1.44 -6.41
N ASP A 55 14.45 -1.28 -7.66
CA ASP A 55 15.65 -0.54 -8.02
C ASP A 55 15.52 0.95 -7.74
N GLY A 56 14.33 1.51 -7.98
CA GLY A 56 13.99 2.87 -7.59
C GLY A 56 14.17 3.10 -6.10
N ALA A 57 13.70 2.16 -5.25
CA ALA A 57 13.83 2.25 -3.80
C ALA A 57 15.28 2.12 -3.33
N ARG A 58 16.06 1.22 -3.95
CA ARG A 58 17.51 1.09 -3.70
C ARG A 58 18.24 2.39 -4.02
N ARG A 59 18.01 2.96 -5.20
CA ARG A 59 18.60 4.26 -5.60
C ARG A 59 18.21 5.39 -4.67
N ALA A 60 16.94 5.45 -4.25
CA ALA A 60 16.44 6.53 -3.40
C ALA A 60 16.95 6.48 -1.95
N THR A 61 17.27 5.29 -1.44
CA THR A 61 17.70 5.11 -0.05
C THR A 61 19.20 4.86 0.11
N GLY A 62 19.87 4.33 -0.92
CA GLY A 62 21.26 3.88 -0.88
C GLY A 62 21.43 2.47 -0.27
N PHE A 63 20.38 1.85 0.27
CA PHE A 63 20.42 0.50 0.83
C PHE A 63 20.02 -0.54 -0.22
N GLN A 64 20.59 -1.74 -0.12
CA GLN A 64 20.39 -2.81 -1.10
C GLN A 64 19.55 -3.97 -0.58
N ASP A 65 19.53 -4.15 0.74
CA ASP A 65 18.96 -5.32 1.39
C ASP A 65 17.53 -5.05 1.89
N PHE A 66 16.59 -5.82 1.36
CA PHE A 66 15.18 -5.80 1.75
C PHE A 66 14.84 -6.81 2.87
N GLY A 67 15.84 -7.54 3.36
CA GLY A 67 15.67 -8.59 4.36
C GLY A 67 14.86 -9.76 3.80
N SER A 68 13.87 -10.23 4.56
CA SER A 68 12.92 -11.24 4.06
C SER A 68 12.24 -10.75 2.78
N LEU A 69 12.04 -11.65 1.82
CA LEU A 69 11.39 -11.36 0.54
C LEU A 69 9.90 -11.77 0.51
N ASP A 70 9.31 -12.10 1.67
CA ASP A 70 7.91 -12.54 1.77
C ASP A 70 6.90 -11.47 1.32
N PHE A 71 7.33 -10.22 1.20
CA PHE A 71 6.50 -9.11 0.71
C PHE A 71 6.40 -9.05 -0.83
N LEU A 72 7.21 -9.81 -1.57
CA LEU A 72 7.20 -9.77 -3.03
C LEU A 72 5.89 -10.35 -3.60
N GLU A 73 5.42 -11.46 -3.05
CA GLU A 73 4.13 -12.06 -3.43
C GLU A 73 2.95 -11.08 -3.25
N PRO A 74 2.72 -10.47 -2.07
CA PRO A 74 1.63 -9.51 -1.91
C PRO A 74 1.86 -8.21 -2.70
N LEU A 75 3.11 -7.82 -2.97
CA LEU A 75 3.40 -6.71 -3.88
C LEU A 75 2.89 -7.02 -5.29
N ASP A 76 3.14 -8.23 -5.79
CA ASP A 76 2.70 -8.68 -7.12
C ASP A 76 1.20 -8.68 -7.26
N LEU A 77 0.49 -9.17 -6.25
CA LEU A 77 -0.97 -9.13 -6.21
C LEU A 77 -1.51 -7.70 -6.23
N ILE A 78 -0.83 -6.75 -5.57
CA ILE A 78 -1.22 -5.34 -5.59
C ILE A 78 -0.97 -4.72 -6.97
N LEU A 79 0.18 -5.00 -7.59
CA LEU A 79 0.52 -4.50 -8.93
C LEU A 79 -0.46 -5.04 -9.97
N GLU A 80 -0.76 -6.34 -9.93
CA GLU A 80 -1.75 -6.98 -10.78
C GLU A 80 -3.15 -6.36 -10.55
N GLY A 81 -3.53 -6.16 -9.29
CA GLY A 81 -4.78 -5.50 -8.94
C GLY A 81 -4.85 -4.07 -9.47
N PHE A 82 -3.72 -3.34 -9.47
CA PHE A 82 -3.66 -1.98 -10.01
C PHE A 82 -3.84 -1.93 -11.53
N ASP A 83 -3.28 -2.89 -12.26
CA ASP A 83 -3.39 -2.91 -13.72
C ASP A 83 -4.70 -3.50 -14.23
N GLN A 84 -5.19 -4.58 -13.60
CA GLN A 84 -6.32 -5.32 -14.13
C GLN A 84 -7.68 -4.87 -13.57
N THR A 85 -7.74 -4.56 -12.26
CA THR A 85 -9.03 -4.42 -11.56
C THR A 85 -9.30 -2.98 -11.12
N SER A 86 -8.25 -2.23 -10.83
CA SER A 86 -8.41 -0.85 -10.37
C SER A 86 -8.54 0.08 -11.58
N ALA A 87 -9.71 0.71 -11.74
CA ALA A 87 -9.93 1.73 -12.77
C ALA A 87 -9.19 3.05 -12.41
N LEU A 88 -7.88 2.99 -12.18
CA LEU A 88 -7.06 4.13 -11.81
C LEU A 88 -6.94 5.10 -12.99
N ASN A 89 -7.31 6.35 -12.71
CA ASN A 89 -6.99 7.46 -13.59
C ASN A 89 -5.48 7.81 -13.51
N PRO A 90 -4.93 8.60 -14.44
CA PRO A 90 -3.51 8.93 -14.47
C PRO A 90 -2.95 9.45 -13.14
N VAL A 91 -3.68 10.35 -12.46
CA VAL A 91 -3.28 10.87 -11.14
C VAL A 91 -3.28 9.76 -10.08
N GLY A 92 -4.27 8.86 -10.12
CA GLY A 92 -4.34 7.70 -9.25
C GLY A 92 -3.16 6.75 -9.43
N ARG A 93 -2.70 6.54 -10.67
CA ARG A 93 -1.51 5.72 -10.96
C ARG A 93 -0.24 6.33 -10.37
N ILE A 94 -0.05 7.63 -10.52
CA ILE A 94 1.08 8.36 -9.92
C ILE A 94 1.04 8.27 -8.39
N ALA A 95 -0.14 8.48 -7.78
CA ALA A 95 -0.30 8.40 -6.34
C ALA A 95 -0.03 6.98 -5.80
N ALA A 96 -0.50 5.95 -6.49
CA ALA A 96 -0.24 4.55 -6.14
C ALA A 96 1.26 4.23 -6.21
N ARG A 97 1.95 4.64 -7.29
CA ARG A 97 3.40 4.47 -7.40
C ARG A 97 4.15 5.18 -6.27
N TRP A 98 3.78 6.43 -5.95
CA TRP A 98 4.38 7.17 -4.85
C TRP A 98 4.20 6.44 -3.50
N TYR A 99 3.01 5.88 -3.28
CA TYR A 99 2.71 5.10 -2.08
C TYR A 99 3.57 3.82 -1.99
N LEU A 100 3.66 3.04 -3.07
CA LEU A 100 4.50 1.84 -3.13
C LEU A 100 5.98 2.16 -2.91
N MET A 101 6.48 3.19 -3.58
CA MET A 101 7.85 3.70 -3.38
C MET A 101 8.12 4.05 -1.92
N ARG A 102 7.18 4.71 -1.24
CA ARG A 102 7.30 5.04 0.18
C ARG A 102 7.42 3.78 1.05
N LEU A 103 6.62 2.76 0.78
CA LEU A 103 6.65 1.50 1.53
C LEU A 103 7.98 0.75 1.32
N LEU A 104 8.45 0.64 0.09
CA LEU A 104 9.71 -0.04 -0.25
C LEU A 104 10.92 0.69 0.35
N CYS A 105 10.99 2.01 0.23
CA CYS A 105 12.04 2.80 0.87
C CYS A 105 12.04 2.65 2.39
N ASN A 106 10.86 2.60 3.01
CA ASN A 106 10.77 2.39 4.46
C ASN A 106 11.25 0.99 4.85
N ARG A 107 10.93 -0.04 4.08
CA ARG A 107 11.44 -1.40 4.31
C ARG A 107 12.97 -1.43 4.31
N LEU A 108 13.61 -0.89 3.28
CA LEU A 108 15.07 -0.79 3.19
C LEU A 108 15.68 -0.08 4.39
N ARG A 109 15.08 1.02 4.84
CA ARG A 109 15.54 1.76 6.02
C ARG A 109 15.38 0.95 7.30
N PHE A 110 14.28 0.23 7.47
CA PHE A 110 14.06 -0.61 8.64
C PHE A 110 15.08 -1.76 8.72
N GLU A 111 15.33 -2.44 7.60
CA GLU A 111 16.34 -3.50 7.54
C GLU A 111 17.75 -2.96 7.84
N ALA A 112 18.12 -1.82 7.26
CA ALA A 112 19.38 -1.18 7.57
C ALA A 112 19.51 -0.80 9.06
N ILE A 113 18.43 -0.33 9.70
CA ILE A 113 18.43 -0.05 11.14
C ILE A 113 18.59 -1.34 11.94
N TRP A 114 17.88 -2.41 11.56
CA TRP A 114 17.91 -3.68 12.27
C TRP A 114 19.28 -4.35 12.24
N GLN A 115 19.94 -4.33 11.07
CA GLN A 115 21.28 -4.88 10.90
C GLN A 115 22.35 -4.11 11.67
N ASN A 116 22.21 -2.78 11.77
CA ASN A 116 23.21 -1.93 12.41
C ASN A 116 22.97 -1.70 13.92
N ASN A 117 21.82 -2.10 14.47
CA ASN A 117 21.46 -1.78 15.86
C ASN A 117 20.94 -3.00 16.65
N LEU A 118 21.88 -3.76 17.22
CA LEU A 118 21.62 -4.90 18.12
C LEU A 118 20.70 -4.56 19.30
N ARG A 119 20.66 -3.29 19.75
CA ARG A 119 19.79 -2.87 20.84
C ARG A 119 18.31 -2.87 20.44
N VAL A 120 17.99 -2.57 19.18
CA VAL A 120 16.62 -2.65 18.67
C VAL A 120 16.16 -4.11 18.62
N ALA A 121 17.02 -5.02 18.19
CA ALA A 121 16.70 -6.45 18.10
C ALA A 121 16.52 -7.14 19.46
N THR A 122 17.05 -6.57 20.55
CA THR A 122 17.04 -7.17 21.89
C THR A 122 16.07 -6.50 22.87
N GLN A 123 15.43 -5.40 22.47
CA GLN A 123 14.52 -4.66 23.34
C GLN A 123 13.16 -5.36 23.44
N ASN A 124 12.78 -5.75 24.65
CA ASN A 124 11.47 -6.34 24.91
C ASN A 124 10.39 -5.25 25.03
N VAL A 125 9.29 -5.38 24.27
CA VAL A 125 8.14 -4.47 24.33
C VAL A 125 7.11 -5.03 25.32
N SER A 126 7.16 -4.57 26.56
CA SER A 126 6.23 -5.00 27.62
C SER A 126 4.94 -4.18 27.63
N ARG A 127 3.79 -4.86 27.70
CA ARG A 127 2.46 -4.24 27.90
C ARG A 127 2.06 -3.21 26.80
N PRO A 128 2.15 -3.55 25.50
CA PRO A 128 1.69 -2.66 24.44
C PRO A 128 0.17 -2.43 24.53
N ILE A 129 -0.25 -1.19 24.25
CA ILE A 129 -1.66 -0.83 24.13
C ILE A 129 -2.01 -0.73 22.64
N PHE A 130 -3.02 -1.50 22.22
CA PHE A 130 -3.54 -1.45 20.85
C PHE A 130 -4.93 -0.83 20.83
N ILE A 131 -5.13 0.17 19.98
CA ILE A 131 -6.44 0.79 19.74
C ILE A 131 -7.03 0.15 18.49
N LEU A 132 -8.13 -0.59 18.66
CA LEU A 132 -8.85 -1.24 17.57
C LEU A 132 -10.26 -0.64 17.46
N GLY A 133 -10.78 -0.55 16.24
CA GLY A 133 -12.13 -0.04 15.99
C GLY A 133 -12.38 0.22 14.51
N LEU A 134 -13.64 0.46 14.17
CA LEU A 134 -14.02 0.84 12.81
C LEU A 134 -13.43 2.22 12.45
N PRO A 135 -13.17 2.49 11.15
CA PRO A 135 -12.77 3.81 10.73
C PRO A 135 -13.79 4.86 11.20
N ARG A 136 -13.30 6.03 11.63
CA ARG A 136 -14.12 7.18 12.07
C ARG A 136 -14.86 7.02 13.41
N THR A 137 -14.34 6.19 14.33
CA THR A 137 -14.89 6.00 15.69
C THR A 137 -14.15 6.78 16.78
N GLY A 138 -13.35 7.78 16.42
CA GLY A 138 -12.56 8.57 17.38
C GLY A 138 -11.26 7.91 17.84
N SER A 139 -10.80 6.84 17.19
CA SER A 139 -9.52 6.18 17.51
C SER A 139 -8.31 7.13 17.45
N THR A 140 -8.33 8.14 16.56
CA THR A 140 -7.29 9.18 16.51
C THR A 140 -7.25 10.03 17.78
N LEU A 141 -8.41 10.51 18.25
CA LEU A 141 -8.48 11.29 19.49
C LEU A 141 -7.99 10.44 20.67
N LEU A 142 -8.44 9.19 20.76
CA LEU A 142 -8.00 8.28 21.82
C LEU A 142 -6.49 8.05 21.77
N HIS A 143 -5.93 7.85 20.59
CA HIS A 143 -4.48 7.70 20.39
C HIS A 143 -3.72 8.94 20.87
N GLU A 144 -4.18 10.14 20.49
CA GLU A 144 -3.56 11.40 20.91
C GLU A 144 -3.62 11.61 22.42
N VAL A 145 -4.77 11.32 23.06
CA VAL A 145 -4.91 11.42 24.52
C VAL A 145 -3.98 10.45 25.24
N LEU A 146 -3.88 9.20 24.78
CA LEU A 146 -2.97 8.21 25.37
C LEU A 146 -1.49 8.58 25.17
N ALA A 147 -1.13 9.21 24.04
CA ALA A 147 0.24 9.64 23.76
C ALA A 147 0.72 10.79 24.65
N LEU A 148 -0.18 11.52 25.31
CA LEU A 148 0.17 12.53 26.32
C LEU A 148 0.53 11.92 27.68
N HIS A 149 0.35 10.61 27.86
CA HIS A 149 0.70 9.94 29.10
C HIS A 149 2.24 9.91 29.28
N PRO A 150 2.78 10.40 30.42
CA PRO A 150 4.22 10.62 30.58
C PRO A 150 5.05 9.39 30.97
N ALA A 151 4.44 8.20 31.09
CA ALA A 151 5.12 6.99 31.60
C ALA A 151 5.83 6.16 30.53
#